data_AF-A0A8J6ARX6-F1
#
_entry.id   AF-A0A8J6ARX6-F1
#
_cell.length_a   1.000
_cell.length_b   1.000
_cell.length_c   1.000
_cell.angle_alpha   90.00
_cell.angle_beta   90.00
_cell.angle_gamma   90.00
#
_symmetry.space_group_name_H-M   'P 1'
#
loop_
_entity.id
_entity.type
_entity.pdbx_description
1 polymer ?
#
loop_
_entity_poly.entity_id
_entity_poly.type
_entity_poly.pdbx_seq_one_letter_code
_entity_poly.pdbx_strand_id
1 'polypeptide(L)'
;VYAAWAGTPKEEDDTERLPSKCEETRLEEALENLCERILDYSVHAERKGSLRYAKGQSQTMTTLRGLVQKGVKVDLGIPLELWDEPSVEVTFLKKQCETMLEEFEDVVGDWYFHHQEKSLQHFLCEGHVLSTAETACLQETWTGKEITNERQQRGDEEEQDGEEEEEEEEMTNRPGHPKHDPDDL
;
A
#
# COMPACT_ATOMS: atom_id res chain seq x y z
N VAL A 1 28.45 -44.05 58.91
CA VAL A 1 28.29 -42.58 58.77
C VAL A 1 28.25 -42.25 57.29
N TYR A 2 27.05 -42.17 56.72
CA TYR A 2 26.87 -41.79 55.32
C TYR A 2 26.84 -40.26 55.25
N ALA A 3 27.88 -39.66 54.68
CA ALA A 3 27.91 -38.22 54.43
C ALA A 3 27.23 -37.95 53.08
N ALA A 4 26.04 -37.35 53.14
CA ALA A 4 25.37 -36.77 52.00
C ALA A 4 26.11 -35.48 51.59
N TRP A 5 26.64 -35.44 50.38
CA TRP A 5 27.15 -34.22 49.78
C TRP A 5 26.01 -33.57 49.01
N ALA A 6 25.55 -32.43 49.52
CA ALA A 6 24.54 -31.59 48.90
C ALA A 6 25.10 -30.97 47.61
N GLY A 7 24.37 -31.15 46.51
CA GLY A 7 24.65 -30.49 45.24
C GLY A 7 24.53 -28.97 45.40
N THR A 8 25.51 -28.26 44.88
CA THR A 8 25.51 -26.80 44.78
C THR A 8 24.46 -26.33 43.76
N PRO A 9 23.78 -25.20 43.99
CA PRO A 9 22.87 -24.62 43.00
C PRO A 9 23.63 -24.25 41.73
N LYS A 10 23.06 -24.60 40.59
CA LYS A 10 23.51 -24.16 39.27
C LYS A 10 23.14 -22.68 39.18
N GLU A 11 24.11 -21.78 39.29
CA GLU A 11 23.93 -20.40 38.81
C GLU A 11 23.64 -20.50 37.32
N GLU A 12 22.39 -20.20 36.95
CA GLU A 12 22.02 -19.88 35.59
C GLU A 12 22.68 -18.54 35.27
N ASP A 13 23.78 -18.62 34.55
CA ASP A 13 24.43 -17.50 33.90
C ASP A 13 23.49 -17.03 32.79
N ASP A 14 22.54 -16.14 33.12
CA ASP A 14 21.87 -15.28 32.17
C ASP A 14 22.91 -14.26 31.67
N THR A 15 23.87 -14.73 30.87
CA THR A 15 24.71 -13.84 30.07
C THR A 15 23.82 -13.27 28.98
N GLU A 16 23.23 -12.11 29.24
CA GLU A 16 22.68 -11.22 28.23
C GLU A 16 23.74 -11.08 27.14
N ARG A 17 23.48 -11.71 25.98
CA ARG A 17 24.43 -11.76 24.88
C ARG A 17 24.50 -10.37 24.27
N LEU A 18 25.43 -9.56 24.78
CA LEU A 18 25.67 -8.23 24.25
C LEU A 18 26.01 -8.31 22.76
N PRO A 19 25.43 -7.44 21.92
CA PRO A 19 25.77 -7.33 20.52
C PRO A 19 27.28 -7.21 20.35
N SER A 20 27.85 -7.98 19.42
CA SER A 20 29.22 -7.71 19.01
C SER A 20 29.25 -6.42 18.18
N LYS A 21 30.33 -5.63 18.30
CA LYS A 21 30.53 -4.41 17.49
C LYS A 21 30.36 -4.63 15.98
N CYS A 22 30.61 -5.84 15.49
CA CYS A 22 30.40 -6.22 14.10
C CYS A 22 28.91 -6.33 13.73
N GLU A 23 28.07 -6.80 14.66
CA GLU A 23 26.62 -6.92 14.44
C GLU A 23 25.93 -5.55 14.46
N GLU A 24 26.38 -4.62 15.31
CA GLU A 24 25.91 -3.23 15.35
C GLU A 24 26.20 -2.49 14.03
N THR A 25 27.45 -2.48 13.57
CA THR A 25 27.81 -1.82 12.30
C THR A 25 27.06 -2.40 11.11
N ARG A 26 26.78 -3.72 11.11
CA ARG A 26 25.99 -4.35 10.04
C ARG A 26 24.53 -3.91 10.03
N LEU A 27 23.96 -3.58 11.18
CA LEU A 27 22.61 -3.04 11.26
C LEU A 27 22.58 -1.62 10.72
N GLU A 28 23.51 -0.76 11.14
CA GLU A 28 23.64 0.62 10.65
C GLU A 28 23.76 0.65 9.12
N GLU A 29 24.70 -0.13 8.54
CA GLU A 29 24.88 -0.25 7.09
C GLU A 29 23.62 -0.71 6.35
N ALA A 30 22.82 -1.59 6.98
CA ALA A 30 21.59 -2.10 6.40
C ALA A 30 20.47 -1.03 6.39
N LEU A 31 20.43 -0.17 7.42
CA LEU A 31 19.42 0.88 7.56
C LEU A 31 19.69 2.09 6.67
N GLU A 32 20.96 2.48 6.49
CA GLU A 32 21.35 3.67 5.70
C GLU A 32 20.74 3.74 4.30
N ASN A 33 20.63 2.60 3.61
CA ASN A 33 20.16 2.53 2.22
C ASN A 33 18.79 1.84 2.06
N LEU A 34 18.09 1.61 3.18
CA LEU A 34 16.83 0.87 3.16
C LEU A 34 15.73 1.64 2.39
N CYS A 35 15.55 2.92 2.72
CA CYS A 35 14.49 3.74 2.15
C CYS A 35 14.75 4.14 0.68
N GLU A 36 16.00 4.12 0.21
CA GLU A 36 16.31 4.37 -1.21
C GLU A 36 15.59 3.39 -2.15
N ARG A 37 15.34 2.16 -1.68
CA ARG A 37 14.63 1.13 -2.45
C ARG A 37 13.15 1.46 -2.70
N ILE A 38 12.60 2.46 -2.02
CA ILE A 38 11.22 2.92 -2.26
C ILE A 38 11.12 3.60 -3.64
N LEU A 39 12.20 4.18 -4.15
CA LEU A 39 12.21 4.82 -5.47
C LEU A 39 11.99 3.82 -6.62
N ASP A 40 12.18 2.51 -6.39
CA ASP A 40 11.85 1.47 -7.36
C ASP A 40 10.34 1.24 -7.54
N TYR A 41 9.52 1.80 -6.64
CA TYR A 41 8.07 1.64 -6.66
C TYR A 41 7.41 2.65 -7.58
N SER A 42 6.26 2.25 -8.13
CA SER A 42 5.37 3.08 -8.90
C SER A 42 3.98 3.08 -8.29
N VAL A 43 3.21 4.13 -8.58
CA VAL A 43 1.79 4.20 -8.20
C VAL A 43 0.96 3.51 -9.27
N HIS A 44 0.25 2.47 -8.86
CA HIS A 44 -0.75 1.76 -9.63
C HIS A 44 -2.12 2.30 -9.27
N ALA A 45 -2.60 3.31 -10.00
CA ALA A 45 -3.91 3.91 -9.76
C ALA A 45 -5.07 2.89 -9.89
N GLU A 46 -4.84 1.80 -10.61
CA GLU A 46 -5.76 0.68 -10.79
C GLU A 46 -5.84 -0.30 -9.61
N ARG A 47 -5.21 0.01 -8.47
CA ARG A 47 -5.22 -0.85 -7.27
C ARG A 47 -5.78 -0.06 -6.08
N LYS A 48 -6.17 -0.76 -5.02
CA LYS A 48 -6.66 -0.14 -3.78
C LYS A 48 -5.67 -0.36 -2.63
N GLY A 49 -5.77 0.48 -1.61
CA GLY A 49 -4.99 0.36 -0.38
C GLY A 49 -3.48 0.47 -0.59
N SER A 50 -2.73 -0.28 0.21
CA SER A 50 -1.26 -0.33 0.15
C SER A 50 -0.76 -1.01 -1.12
N LEU A 51 -1.59 -1.85 -1.76
CA LEU A 51 -1.26 -2.56 -3.01
C LEU A 51 -1.03 -1.63 -4.20
N ARG A 52 -1.39 -0.35 -4.08
CA ARG A 52 -1.10 0.71 -5.06
C ARG A 52 0.39 0.97 -5.25
N TYR A 53 1.22 0.71 -4.25
CA TYR A 53 2.67 0.82 -4.38
C TYR A 53 3.21 -0.54 -4.81
N ALA A 54 3.62 -0.67 -6.08
CA ALA A 54 4.29 -1.87 -6.54
C ALA A 54 5.42 -1.54 -7.50
N LYS A 55 6.39 -2.46 -7.61
CA LYS A 55 7.53 -2.30 -8.52
C LYS A 55 7.10 -2.55 -9.96
N GLY A 56 7.71 -1.80 -10.86
CA GLY A 56 7.49 -1.90 -12.30
C GLY A 56 6.40 -0.98 -12.82
N GLN A 57 6.10 -1.09 -14.11
CA GLN A 57 5.21 -0.16 -14.80
C GLN A 57 3.73 -0.45 -14.49
N SER A 58 2.95 0.60 -14.21
CA SER A 58 1.49 0.48 -14.03
C SER A 58 0.76 0.16 -15.34
N GLN A 59 -0.44 -0.40 -15.23
CA GLN A 59 -1.24 -0.73 -16.42
C GLN A 59 -1.63 0.53 -17.19
N THR A 60 -1.99 1.58 -16.46
CA THR A 60 -2.26 2.91 -17.02
C THR A 60 -1.07 3.43 -17.78
N MET A 61 0.12 3.40 -17.18
CA MET A 61 1.34 3.90 -17.84
C MET A 61 1.73 3.04 -19.05
N THR A 62 1.53 1.72 -18.99
CA THR A 62 1.76 0.81 -20.12
C THR A 62 0.84 1.16 -21.29
N THR A 63 -0.43 1.45 -21.00
CA THR A 63 -1.42 1.86 -22.00
C THR A 63 -1.05 3.21 -22.64
N LEU A 64 -0.69 4.20 -21.82
CA LEU A 64 -0.29 5.54 -22.29
C LEU A 64 0.95 5.47 -23.20
N ARG A 65 1.98 4.72 -22.81
CA ARG A 65 3.15 4.50 -23.68
C ARG A 65 2.79 3.80 -24.99
N GLY A 66 1.89 2.82 -24.94
CA GLY A 66 1.40 2.12 -26.13
C GLY A 66 0.66 3.05 -27.11
N LEU A 67 -0.10 4.03 -26.60
CA LEU A 67 -0.74 5.05 -27.43
C LEU A 67 0.29 5.97 -28.09
N VAL A 68 1.28 6.45 -27.33
CA VAL A 68 2.37 7.28 -27.85
C VAL A 68 3.16 6.54 -28.94
N GLN A 69 3.49 5.25 -28.73
CA GLN A 69 4.16 4.42 -29.73
C GLN A 69 3.36 4.23 -31.02
N LYS A 70 2.02 4.24 -30.94
CA LYS A 70 1.12 4.19 -32.10
C LYS A 70 0.96 5.54 -32.80
N GLY A 71 1.64 6.59 -32.33
CA GLY A 71 1.58 7.94 -32.90
C GLY A 71 0.41 8.78 -32.38
N VAL A 72 -0.29 8.34 -31.34
CA VAL A 72 -1.32 9.14 -30.68
C VAL A 72 -0.64 10.19 -29.82
N LYS A 73 -1.04 11.45 -29.98
CA LYS A 73 -0.53 12.55 -29.15
C LYS A 73 -1.19 12.48 -27.77
N VAL A 74 -0.45 11.96 -26.80
CA VAL A 74 -0.82 12.01 -25.37
C VAL A 74 -0.06 13.18 -24.74
N ASP A 75 -0.79 14.13 -24.16
CA ASP A 75 -0.20 15.25 -23.43
C ASP A 75 -0.51 15.10 -21.93
N LEU A 76 0.52 14.72 -21.16
CA LEU A 76 0.44 14.62 -19.70
C LEU A 76 1.02 15.86 -19.00
N GLY A 77 1.44 16.88 -19.76
CA GLY A 77 2.16 18.03 -19.20
C GLY A 77 3.57 17.70 -18.67
N ILE A 78 4.06 16.48 -18.91
CA ILE A 78 5.38 15.99 -18.49
C ILE A 78 6.11 15.39 -19.71
N PRO A 79 7.36 15.82 -20.01
CA PRO A 79 8.19 15.23 -21.06
C PRO A 79 8.37 13.72 -20.92
N LEU A 80 8.43 12.99 -22.04
CA LEU A 80 8.48 11.52 -22.07
C LEU A 80 9.71 10.95 -21.34
N GLU A 81 10.80 11.71 -21.31
CA GLU A 81 12.06 11.37 -20.64
C GLU A 81 11.89 11.28 -19.11
N LEU A 82 10.91 12.00 -18.56
CA LEU A 82 10.63 12.05 -17.12
C LEU A 82 9.52 11.07 -16.71
N TRP A 83 8.98 10.26 -17.63
CA TRP A 83 7.91 9.30 -17.30
C TRP A 83 8.40 8.10 -16.48
N ASP A 84 9.72 7.88 -16.43
CA ASP A 84 10.36 6.85 -15.61
C ASP A 84 10.87 7.40 -14.27
N GLU A 85 10.72 8.71 -14.02
CA GLU A 85 11.10 9.28 -12.74
C GLU A 85 10.09 8.92 -11.64
N PRO A 86 10.57 8.74 -10.40
CA PRO A 86 9.68 8.46 -9.28
C PRO A 86 8.70 9.61 -9.09
N SER A 87 7.41 9.25 -8.94
CA SER A 87 6.37 10.25 -8.71
C SER A 87 6.58 11.01 -7.39
N VAL A 88 5.94 12.17 -7.27
CA VAL A 88 5.90 12.94 -6.01
C VAL A 88 5.39 12.09 -4.86
N GLU A 89 4.38 11.25 -5.11
CA GLU A 89 3.80 10.35 -4.11
C GLU A 89 4.83 9.31 -3.63
N VAL A 90 5.60 8.70 -4.53
CA VAL A 90 6.67 7.74 -4.18
C VAL A 90 7.81 8.43 -3.45
N THR A 91 8.18 9.63 -3.88
CA THR A 91 9.22 10.43 -3.20
C THR A 91 8.76 10.83 -1.79
N PHE A 92 7.48 11.12 -1.61
CA PHE A 92 6.89 11.36 -0.29
C PHE A 92 6.85 10.09 0.55
N LEU A 93 6.58 8.92 -0.04
CA LEU A 93 6.65 7.62 0.64
C LEU A 93 8.07 7.31 1.13
N LYS A 94 9.11 7.66 0.36
CA LYS A 94 10.50 7.55 0.79
C LYS A 94 10.76 8.37 2.05
N LYS A 95 10.30 9.63 2.07
CA LYS A 95 10.44 10.50 3.25
C LYS A 95 9.74 9.93 4.48
N GLN A 96 8.56 9.34 4.31
CA GLN A 96 7.85 8.68 5.40
C GLN A 96 8.63 7.48 5.95
N CYS A 97 9.30 6.71 5.09
CA CYS A 97 10.21 5.64 5.54
C CYS A 97 11.40 6.19 6.33
N GLU A 98 12.03 7.28 5.86
CA GLU A 98 13.14 7.91 6.56
C GLU A 98 12.71 8.37 7.95
N THR A 99 11.61 9.11 8.05
CA THR A 99 11.05 9.53 9.34
C THR A 99 10.70 8.35 10.25
N MET A 100 10.11 7.28 9.70
CA MET A 100 9.81 6.08 10.48
C MET A 100 11.07 5.40 11.00
N LEU A 101 12.13 5.29 10.19
CA LEU A 101 13.39 4.70 10.65
C LEU A 101 14.07 5.56 11.72
N GLU A 102 14.05 6.89 11.56
CA GLU A 102 14.57 7.82 12.56
C GLU A 102 13.82 7.69 13.91
N GLU A 103 12.49 7.56 13.87
CA GLU A 103 11.67 7.47 15.09
C GLU A 103 11.77 6.12 15.79
N PHE A 104 11.95 5.03 15.04
CA PHE A 104 11.86 3.66 15.54
C PHE A 104 13.19 2.88 15.48
N GLU A 105 14.34 3.57 15.34
CA GLU A 105 15.66 2.95 15.25
C GLU A 105 15.94 2.01 16.44
N ASP A 106 15.69 2.46 17.67
CA ASP A 106 15.89 1.66 18.89
C ASP A 106 15.02 0.39 18.89
N VAL A 107 13.79 0.49 18.40
CA VAL A 107 12.84 -0.63 18.32
C VAL A 107 13.30 -1.65 17.27
N VAL A 108 13.79 -1.17 16.14
CA VAL A 108 14.38 -2.02 15.09
C VAL A 108 15.66 -2.70 15.60
N GLY A 109 16.47 -1.99 16.37
CA GLY A 109 17.65 -2.53 17.05
C GLY A 109 17.27 -3.65 18.02
N ASP A 110 16.32 -3.40 18.91
CA ASP A 110 15.83 -4.41 19.86
C ASP A 110 15.28 -5.64 19.14
N TRP A 111 14.52 -5.45 18.06
CA TRP A 111 14.06 -6.55 17.22
C TRP A 111 15.23 -7.36 16.65
N TYR A 112 16.22 -6.67 16.09
CA TYR A 112 17.37 -7.29 15.44
C TYR A 112 18.24 -8.07 16.44
N PHE A 113 18.38 -7.63 17.69
CA PHE A 113 19.23 -8.32 18.66
C PHE A 113 18.49 -9.37 19.49
N HIS A 114 17.19 -9.19 19.75
CA HIS A 114 16.47 -9.99 20.74
C HIS A 114 15.20 -10.68 20.23
N HIS A 115 14.61 -10.24 19.11
CA HIS A 115 13.27 -10.69 18.67
C HIS A 115 13.18 -11.18 17.22
N GLN A 116 14.28 -11.69 16.66
CA GLN A 116 14.32 -12.21 15.28
C GLN A 116 13.38 -13.40 15.03
N GLU A 117 12.83 -14.04 16.07
CA GLU A 117 11.80 -15.07 15.94
C GLU A 117 10.46 -14.54 15.44
N LYS A 118 10.20 -13.23 15.59
CA LYS A 118 9.02 -12.56 15.05
C LYS A 118 9.37 -11.87 13.73
N SER A 119 8.41 -11.76 12.81
CA SER A 119 8.64 -10.96 11.62
C SER A 119 8.73 -9.48 11.98
N LEU A 120 9.66 -8.75 11.35
CA LEU A 120 9.82 -7.30 11.56
C LEU A 120 8.51 -6.55 11.31
N GLN A 121 7.75 -6.95 10.28
CA GLN A 121 6.46 -6.33 9.95
C GLN A 121 5.47 -6.42 11.11
N HIS A 122 5.33 -7.56 11.78
CA HIS A 122 4.44 -7.67 12.94
C HIS A 122 5.02 -6.98 14.17
N PHE A 123 6.33 -7.12 14.42
CA PHE A 123 6.97 -6.51 15.58
C PHE A 123 6.88 -4.98 15.52
N LEU A 124 7.35 -4.37 14.42
CA LEU A 124 7.42 -2.93 14.25
C LEU A 124 6.07 -2.33 13.85
N CYS A 125 5.48 -2.80 12.75
CA CYS A 125 4.30 -2.12 12.18
C CYS A 125 3.07 -2.28 13.08
N GLU A 126 2.73 -3.51 13.48
CA GLU A 126 1.56 -3.74 14.34
C GLU A 126 1.81 -3.34 15.81
N GLY A 127 3.05 -3.51 16.29
CA GLY A 127 3.39 -3.22 17.69
C GLY A 127 3.64 -1.75 18.02
N HIS A 128 4.14 -0.96 17.07
CA HIS A 128 4.65 0.39 17.35
C HIS A 128 4.16 1.47 16.37
N VAL A 129 4.09 1.17 15.07
CA VAL A 129 3.83 2.20 14.04
C VAL A 129 2.33 2.42 13.80
N LEU A 130 1.56 1.34 13.64
CA LEU A 130 0.16 1.40 13.25
C LEU A 130 -0.77 1.45 14.46
N SER A 131 -1.88 2.16 14.31
CA SER A 131 -2.98 2.02 15.26
C SER A 131 -3.70 0.69 15.05
N THR A 132 -4.36 0.20 16.11
CA THR A 132 -5.12 -1.08 16.07
C THR A 132 -6.22 -1.10 15.01
N ALA A 133 -6.72 0.07 14.57
CA ALA A 133 -7.73 0.20 13.53
C ALA A 133 -7.16 0.14 12.10
N GLU A 134 -5.83 0.27 11.94
CA GLU A 134 -5.15 0.44 10.65
C GLU A 134 -4.31 -0.78 10.25
N THR A 135 -4.41 -1.89 10.99
CA THR A 135 -3.65 -3.12 10.73
C THR A 135 -4.14 -3.90 9.51
N ALA A 136 -5.28 -3.52 8.94
CA ALA A 136 -5.87 -4.19 7.77
C ALA A 136 -4.93 -4.22 6.56
N CYS A 137 -4.07 -3.19 6.39
CA CYS A 137 -3.11 -3.11 5.30
C CYS A 137 -2.08 -4.25 5.32
N LEU A 138 -1.77 -4.80 6.50
CA LEU A 138 -0.82 -5.90 6.65
C LEU A 138 -1.34 -7.23 6.10
N GLN A 139 -2.66 -7.34 5.92
CA GLN A 139 -3.33 -8.54 5.42
C GLN A 139 -3.71 -8.41 3.93
N GLU A 140 -3.41 -7.27 3.30
CA GLU A 140 -3.69 -7.07 1.88
C GLU A 140 -2.79 -7.96 1.02
N THR A 141 -3.41 -8.70 0.10
CA THR A 141 -2.69 -9.54 -0.86
C THR A 141 -3.19 -9.27 -2.26
N TRP A 142 -2.27 -9.00 -3.19
CA TRP A 142 -2.62 -8.84 -4.60
C TRP A 142 -2.84 -10.20 -5.27
N THR A 143 -4.08 -10.51 -5.62
CA THR A 143 -4.40 -11.77 -6.33
C THR A 143 -4.51 -11.61 -7.84
N GLY A 144 -4.54 -10.38 -8.34
CA GLY A 144 -4.75 -10.03 -9.74
C GLY A 144 -6.22 -10.08 -10.20
N LYS A 145 -7.13 -10.57 -9.35
CA LYS A 145 -8.57 -10.68 -9.62
C LYS A 145 -9.33 -9.40 -9.32
N GLU A 146 -8.71 -8.48 -8.59
CA GLU A 146 -9.27 -7.19 -8.19
C GLU A 146 -9.56 -6.32 -9.42
N ILE A 147 -8.73 -6.42 -10.47
CA ILE A 147 -8.90 -5.69 -11.74
C ILE A 147 -10.11 -6.20 -12.53
N THR A 148 -10.35 -7.50 -12.51
CA THR A 148 -11.52 -8.09 -13.17
C THR A 148 -12.80 -7.65 -12.49
N ASN A 149 -12.83 -7.63 -11.16
CA ASN A 149 -14.02 -7.18 -10.41
C ASN A 149 -14.30 -5.68 -10.60
N GLU A 150 -13.27 -4.82 -10.66
CA GLU A 150 -13.46 -3.38 -10.90
C GLU A 150 -13.95 -3.07 -12.32
N ARG A 151 -13.46 -3.79 -13.35
CA ARG A 151 -13.99 -3.64 -14.72
C ARG A 151 -15.44 -4.09 -14.83
N GLN A 152 -15.82 -5.09 -14.04
CA GLN A 152 -17.17 -5.63 -14.02
C GLN A 152 -18.11 -4.70 -13.24
N GLN A 153 -17.70 -4.22 -12.07
CA GLN A 153 -18.44 -3.19 -11.30
C GLN A 153 -18.60 -1.89 -12.07
N ARG A 154 -17.55 -1.41 -12.76
CA ARG A 154 -17.66 -0.23 -13.62
C ARG A 154 -18.61 -0.45 -14.80
N GLY A 155 -18.60 -1.66 -15.38
CA GLY A 155 -19.57 -2.03 -16.41
C GLY A 155 -21.00 -2.04 -15.87
N ASP A 156 -21.20 -2.61 -14.67
CA ASP A 156 -22.52 -2.67 -14.01
C ASP A 156 -23.02 -1.27 -13.59
N GLU A 157 -22.12 -0.36 -13.18
CA GLU A 157 -22.43 1.05 -12.87
C GLU A 157 -22.73 1.87 -14.14
N GLU A 158 -21.95 1.70 -15.21
CA GLU A 158 -22.19 2.36 -16.51
C GLU A 158 -23.49 1.86 -17.18
N GLU A 159 -23.86 0.58 -16.99
CA GLU A 159 -25.15 0.04 -17.43
C GLU A 159 -26.31 0.62 -16.59
N GLN A 160 -26.14 0.78 -15.27
CA GLN A 160 -27.16 1.39 -14.40
C GLN A 160 -27.38 2.88 -14.71
N ASP A 161 -26.31 3.67 -14.87
CA ASP A 161 -26.41 5.09 -15.26
C ASP A 161 -27.09 5.24 -16.63
N GLY A 162 -26.79 4.34 -17.58
CA GLY A 162 -27.43 4.33 -18.90
C GLY A 162 -28.92 3.99 -18.85
N GLU A 163 -29.33 3.03 -18.01
CA GLU A 163 -30.75 2.70 -17.80
C GLU A 163 -31.52 3.84 -17.11
N GLU A 164 -30.90 4.53 -16.14
CA GLU A 164 -31.49 5.71 -15.49
C GLU A 164 -31.65 6.88 -16.46
N GLU A 165 -30.66 7.16 -17.32
CA GLU A 165 -30.75 8.17 -18.37
C GLU A 165 -31.84 7.84 -19.41
N GLU A 166 -31.99 6.57 -19.82
CA GLU A 166 -33.04 6.14 -20.75
C GLU A 166 -34.45 6.27 -20.14
N GLU A 167 -34.64 5.95 -18.85
CA GLU A 167 -35.92 6.13 -18.14
C GLU A 167 -36.28 7.62 -17.99
N GLU A 168 -35.31 8.49 -17.71
CA GLU A 168 -35.53 9.95 -17.68
C GLU A 168 -35.88 10.51 -19.07
N GLU A 169 -35.25 10.03 -20.14
CA GLU A 169 -35.60 10.42 -21.52
C GLU A 169 -36.99 9.89 -21.95
N GLU A 170 -37.42 8.72 -21.48
CA GLU A 170 -38.77 8.20 -21.76
C GLU A 170 -39.86 8.99 -21.00
N MET A 171 -39.59 9.40 -19.75
CA MET A 171 -40.51 10.24 -18.97
C MET A 171 -40.69 11.64 -19.57
N THR A 172 -39.65 12.21 -20.17
CA THR A 172 -39.70 13.56 -20.78
C THR A 172 -40.34 13.57 -22.17
N ASN A 173 -40.39 12.44 -22.88
CA ASN A 173 -40.97 12.32 -24.22
C ASN A 173 -42.44 11.85 -24.27
N ARG A 174 -43.10 11.60 -23.13
CA ARG A 174 -44.53 11.26 -23.12
C ARG A 174 -45.39 12.44 -23.61
N PRO A 175 -46.22 12.27 -24.67
CA PRO A 175 -47.14 13.32 -25.12
C PRO A 175 -48.21 13.56 -24.05
N GLY A 176 -48.27 14.78 -23.51
CA GLY A 176 -49.33 15.20 -22.60
C GLY A 176 -50.72 15.04 -23.22
N HIS A 177 -51.59 14.28 -22.56
CA HIS A 177 -53.04 14.27 -22.83
C HIS A 177 -53.72 15.39 -22.02
N PRO A 178 -54.90 15.90 -22.46
CA PRO A 178 -55.19 17.33 -22.58
C PRO A 178 -55.54 17.99 -21.25
N LYS A 179 -55.27 19.29 -21.18
CA LYS A 179 -55.76 20.17 -20.11
C LYS A 179 -57.29 20.11 -20.08
N HIS A 180 -57.84 19.71 -18.95
CA HIS A 180 -59.25 19.93 -18.65
C HIS A 180 -59.38 21.37 -18.12
N ASP A 181 -59.97 22.25 -18.94
CA ASP A 181 -60.40 23.58 -18.48
C ASP A 181 -61.56 23.41 -17.49
N PRO A 182 -61.52 24.03 -16.30
CA PRO A 182 -62.63 24.06 -15.36
C PRO A 182 -63.32 25.43 -15.44
N ASP A 183 -64.11 25.67 -16.48
CA ASP A 183 -65.06 26.78 -16.54
C ASP A 183 -66.26 26.37 -17.42
N ASP A 184 -67.13 25.53 -16.84
CA ASP A 184 -68.53 25.40 -17.26
C ASP A 184 -69.33 24.96 -16.03
N LEU A 185 -69.85 25.96 -15.28
CA LEU A 185 -71.12 26.03 -14.53
C LEU A 185 -71.17 27.25 -13.62
#